data_AF-A0A1Q6KF33-F1
#
_entry.id   AF-A0A1Q6KF33-F1
#
_cell.length_a   1.000
_cell.length_b   1.000
_cell.length_c   1.000
_cell.angle_alpha   90.00
_cell.angle_beta   90.00
_cell.angle_gamma   90.00
#
_symmetry.space_group_name_H-M   'P 1'
#
loop_
_entity.id
_entity.type
_entity.pdbx_description
1 polymer ?
#
loop_
_entity_poly.entity_id
_entity_poly.type
_entity_poly.pdbx_seq_one_letter_code
_entity_poly.pdbx_strand_id
1 'polypeptide(L)'
;MENVTKALLIAAGILFAVLILSLLAMFGGQLSGYYAEQHNSKIIEQDAKFNAQFENYNGQTIRGNEIISIMNKVVNYNTSIADMEKYDKVILSIDLKGYQNRANDNFKYSDSDTSIFQGKMSANILKNTATSDVNIRDVANISADLINELASAGISNISDAQLQALSADIQNIAIDSQLSSNRISTQEKESLKTTRTEKLQNILGKKKANDLSVSQMNTLVNITKRYYQYTQFKRAMFKCTGVQHNTSQNGRVIGMTFVIVEENGKAKFD
;
A
#
# COMPACT_ATOMS: atom_id res chain seq x y z
N MET A 1 19.34 -11.64 -13.82
CA MET A 1 18.38 -11.56 -14.94
C MET A 1 17.10 -10.78 -14.60
N GLU A 2 16.71 -10.67 -13.32
CA GLU A 2 15.52 -9.93 -12.87
C GLU A 2 15.47 -8.43 -13.27
N ASN A 3 16.62 -7.75 -13.31
CA ASN A 3 16.70 -6.33 -13.71
C ASN A 3 16.46 -6.11 -15.21
N VAL A 4 16.81 -7.08 -16.06
CA VAL A 4 16.56 -7.01 -17.51
C VAL A 4 15.08 -7.24 -17.78
N THR A 5 14.45 -8.16 -17.05
CA THR A 5 13.00 -8.41 -17.13
C THR A 5 12.18 -7.20 -16.67
N LYS A 6 12.59 -6.55 -15.56
CA LYS A 6 11.97 -5.30 -15.08
C LYS A 6 12.12 -4.16 -16.11
N ALA A 7 13.31 -3.99 -16.70
CA ALA A 7 13.54 -3.00 -17.75
C ALA A 7 12.73 -3.30 -19.03
N LEU A 8 12.62 -4.56 -19.41
CA LEU A 8 11.83 -5.00 -20.57
C LEU A 8 10.33 -4.76 -20.38
N LEU A 9 9.82 -4.99 -19.17
CA LEU A 9 8.42 -4.79 -18.83
C LEU A 9 8.06 -3.28 -18.78
N ILE A 10 8.98 -2.45 -18.28
CA ILE A 10 8.88 -0.99 -18.36
C ILE A 10 8.89 -0.52 -19.82
N ALA A 11 9.77 -1.07 -20.66
CA ALA A 11 9.87 -0.72 -22.08
C ALA A 11 8.62 -1.13 -22.88
N ALA A 12 8.06 -2.32 -22.62
CA ALA A 12 6.81 -2.77 -23.22
C ALA A 12 5.64 -1.84 -22.86
N GLY A 13 5.59 -1.40 -21.62
CA GLY A 13 4.60 -0.45 -21.15
C GLY A 13 4.66 0.93 -21.81
N ILE A 14 5.87 1.46 -21.97
CA ILE A 14 6.12 2.70 -22.72
C ILE A 14 5.66 2.55 -24.18
N LEU A 15 5.95 1.41 -24.81
CA LEU A 15 5.54 1.14 -26.18
C LEU A 15 4.02 1.16 -26.34
N PHE A 16 3.28 0.52 -25.42
CA PHE A 16 1.82 0.52 -25.44
C PHE A 16 1.22 1.93 -25.22
N ALA A 17 1.78 2.71 -24.29
CA ALA A 17 1.35 4.09 -24.07
C ALA A 17 1.59 4.97 -25.32
N VAL A 18 2.75 4.82 -25.98
CA VAL A 18 3.06 5.52 -27.24
C VAL A 18 2.08 5.11 -28.34
N LEU A 19 1.73 3.83 -28.47
CA LEU A 19 0.77 3.36 -29.46
C LEU A 19 -0.64 3.95 -29.23
N ILE A 20 -1.14 3.90 -27.99
CA ILE A 20 -2.45 4.46 -27.63
C ILE A 20 -2.50 5.97 -27.91
N LEU A 21 -1.42 6.70 -27.62
CA LEU A 21 -1.35 8.14 -27.89
C LEU A 21 -1.16 8.48 -29.36
N SER A 22 -0.45 7.65 -30.11
CA SER A 22 -0.34 7.77 -31.57
C SER A 22 -1.73 7.62 -32.22
N LEU A 23 -2.54 6.69 -31.71
CA LEU A 23 -3.92 6.49 -32.15
C LEU A 23 -4.79 7.70 -31.81
N LEU A 24 -4.72 8.21 -30.57
CA LEU A 24 -5.48 9.41 -30.15
C LEU A 24 -5.05 10.68 -30.91
N ALA A 25 -3.76 10.86 -31.18
CA ALA A 25 -3.22 11.98 -31.96
C ALA A 25 -3.62 11.89 -33.43
N MET A 26 -3.68 10.69 -34.03
CA MET A 26 -4.19 10.51 -35.40
C MET A 26 -5.68 10.90 -35.50
N PHE A 27 -6.48 10.63 -34.47
CA PHE A 27 -7.87 11.06 -34.44
C PHE A 27 -8.03 12.59 -34.21
N GLY A 28 -7.09 13.24 -33.52
CA GLY A 28 -7.08 14.70 -33.33
C GLY A 28 -6.45 15.50 -34.48
N GLY A 29 -5.63 14.87 -35.33
CA GLY A 29 -4.76 15.52 -36.32
C GLY A 29 -5.39 15.93 -37.66
N GLN A 30 -6.72 15.82 -37.84
CA GLN A 30 -7.36 16.33 -39.05
C GLN A 30 -7.45 17.87 -39.13
N LEU A 31 -6.98 18.63 -38.13
CA LEU A 31 -6.91 20.09 -38.17
C LEU A 31 -5.56 20.69 -37.71
N SER A 32 -4.70 20.96 -38.70
CA SER A 32 -3.73 22.08 -38.78
C SER A 32 -2.47 22.15 -37.88
N GLY A 33 -1.29 22.24 -38.52
CA GLY A 33 -0.22 23.15 -38.10
C GLY A 33 1.15 22.57 -37.75
N TYR A 34 1.98 22.28 -38.76
CA TYR A 34 3.34 21.69 -38.68
C TYR A 34 4.41 22.50 -37.87
N TYR A 35 4.13 23.74 -37.46
CA TYR A 35 5.03 24.52 -36.57
C TYR A 35 4.69 24.42 -35.07
N ALA A 36 3.54 23.82 -34.73
CA ALA A 36 3.21 23.41 -33.36
C ALA A 36 3.89 22.09 -32.97
N GLU A 37 4.46 21.34 -33.92
CA GLU A 37 4.88 19.95 -33.71
C GLU A 37 6.03 19.74 -32.71
N GLN A 38 7.01 20.65 -32.54
CA GLN A 38 8.08 20.45 -31.55
C GLN A 38 7.67 20.74 -30.10
N HIS A 39 6.90 21.80 -29.86
CA HIS A 39 6.38 22.10 -28.52
C HIS A 39 5.27 21.12 -28.15
N ASN A 40 4.38 20.81 -29.11
CA ASN A 40 3.31 19.85 -28.93
C ASN A 40 3.88 18.42 -28.80
N SER A 41 4.93 18.03 -29.54
CA SER A 41 5.58 16.71 -29.34
C SER A 41 6.21 16.57 -27.96
N LYS A 42 6.83 17.62 -27.41
CA LYS A 42 7.37 17.56 -26.05
C LYS A 42 6.27 17.45 -24.99
N ILE A 43 5.14 18.13 -25.17
CA ILE A 43 3.96 18.02 -24.29
C ILE A 43 3.31 16.65 -24.43
N ILE A 44 3.09 16.18 -25.66
CA ILE A 44 2.57 14.84 -25.96
C ILE A 44 3.50 13.76 -25.40
N GLU A 45 4.82 13.92 -25.50
CA GLU A 45 5.81 13.01 -24.93
C GLU A 45 5.76 13.03 -23.39
N GLN A 46 5.56 14.20 -22.78
CA GLN A 46 5.39 14.32 -21.33
C GLN A 46 4.11 13.64 -20.85
N ASP A 47 2.99 13.85 -21.54
CA ASP A 47 1.71 13.20 -21.25
C ASP A 47 1.78 11.69 -21.50
N ALA A 48 2.54 11.26 -22.53
CA ALA A 48 2.84 9.86 -22.78
C ALA A 48 3.66 9.21 -21.67
N LYS A 49 4.75 9.87 -21.26
CA LYS A 49 5.59 9.40 -20.17
C LYS A 49 4.83 9.37 -18.85
N PHE A 50 3.90 10.30 -18.64
CA PHE A 50 3.03 10.29 -17.48
C PHE A 50 2.03 9.12 -17.53
N ASN A 51 1.28 8.98 -18.62
CA ASN A 51 0.28 7.92 -18.78
C ASN A 51 0.93 6.53 -18.68
N ALA A 52 2.11 6.33 -19.27
CA ALA A 52 2.87 5.08 -19.17
C ALA A 52 3.16 4.64 -17.72
N GLN A 53 3.17 5.57 -16.76
CA GLN A 53 3.36 5.23 -15.34
C GLN A 53 2.16 4.51 -14.73
N PHE A 54 0.99 4.59 -15.36
CA PHE A 54 -0.28 4.05 -14.87
C PHE A 54 -0.89 3.02 -15.83
N GLU A 55 -0.77 3.20 -17.14
CA GLU A 55 -1.33 2.30 -18.17
C GLU A 55 -0.86 0.85 -18.03
N ASN A 56 0.38 0.65 -17.60
CA ASN A 56 0.96 -0.70 -17.46
C ASN A 56 0.22 -1.56 -16.44
N TYR A 57 -0.56 -0.94 -15.56
CA TYR A 57 -1.35 -1.66 -14.58
C TYR A 57 -2.73 -2.04 -15.10
N ASN A 58 -3.22 -1.46 -16.20
CA ASN A 58 -4.58 -1.69 -16.68
C ASN A 58 -4.81 -3.19 -16.98
N GLY A 59 -5.86 -3.75 -16.38
CA GLY A 59 -6.17 -5.19 -16.46
C GLY A 59 -5.21 -6.12 -15.71
N GLN A 60 -4.07 -5.63 -15.21
CA GLN A 60 -3.08 -6.43 -14.49
C GLN A 60 -3.55 -6.76 -13.07
N THR A 61 -3.05 -7.88 -12.56
CA THR A 61 -3.14 -8.22 -11.14
C THR A 61 -1.79 -7.96 -10.49
N ILE A 62 -1.78 -7.12 -9.46
CA ILE A 62 -0.57 -6.68 -8.76
C ILE A 62 -0.69 -6.94 -7.26
N ARG A 63 0.45 -7.03 -6.57
CA ARG A 63 0.49 -7.14 -5.11
C ARG A 63 0.24 -5.78 -4.45
N GLY A 64 -0.22 -5.77 -3.20
CA GLY A 64 -0.51 -4.53 -2.46
C GLY A 64 0.72 -3.63 -2.22
N ASN A 65 1.94 -4.17 -2.20
CA ASN A 65 3.17 -3.35 -2.18
C ASN A 65 3.34 -2.50 -3.44
N GLU A 66 2.89 -3.00 -4.60
CA GLU A 66 2.84 -2.22 -5.84
C GLU A 66 1.74 -1.17 -5.78
N ILE A 67 0.59 -1.47 -5.17
CA ILE A 67 -0.44 -0.46 -4.89
C ILE A 67 0.12 0.68 -4.03
N ILE A 68 0.86 0.38 -2.96
CA ILE A 68 1.49 1.43 -2.12
C ILE A 68 2.44 2.30 -2.95
N SER A 69 3.18 1.69 -3.89
CA SER A 69 4.01 2.45 -4.83
C SER A 69 3.17 3.35 -5.74
N ILE A 70 2.00 2.88 -6.21
CA ILE A 70 1.05 3.69 -6.99
C ILE A 70 0.46 4.82 -6.13
N MET A 71 0.07 4.57 -4.88
CA MET A 71 -0.40 5.61 -3.95
C MET A 71 0.64 6.72 -3.81
N ASN A 72 1.90 6.37 -3.60
CA ASN A 72 2.99 7.35 -3.51
C ASN A 72 3.18 8.14 -4.80
N LYS A 73 3.11 7.48 -5.97
CA LYS A 73 3.16 8.17 -7.29
C LYS A 73 2.01 9.17 -7.44
N VAL A 74 0.79 8.76 -7.08
CA VAL A 74 -0.41 9.62 -7.14
C VAL A 74 -0.28 10.82 -6.20
N VAL A 75 0.10 10.60 -4.94
CA VAL A 75 0.30 11.67 -3.96
C VAL A 75 1.36 12.66 -4.44
N ASN A 76 2.49 12.16 -4.95
CA ASN A 76 3.57 13.01 -5.45
C ASN A 76 3.10 13.84 -6.66
N TYR A 77 2.45 13.21 -7.63
CA TYR A 77 1.93 13.91 -8.81
C TYR A 77 0.91 14.99 -8.42
N ASN A 78 -0.07 14.62 -7.60
CA ASN A 78 -1.17 15.50 -7.20
C ASN A 78 -0.67 16.73 -6.44
N THR A 79 0.39 16.60 -5.63
CA THR A 79 0.94 17.68 -4.81
C THR A 79 2.03 18.50 -5.49
N SER A 80 2.82 17.89 -6.38
CA SER A 80 4.00 18.54 -6.98
C SER A 80 3.76 19.07 -8.38
N ILE A 81 2.83 18.46 -9.14
CA ILE A 81 2.64 18.77 -10.57
C ILE A 81 1.23 19.26 -10.83
N ALA A 82 0.20 18.52 -10.40
CA ALA A 82 -1.19 18.90 -10.67
C ALA A 82 -1.54 20.27 -10.08
N ASP A 83 -1.12 20.51 -8.83
CA ASP A 83 -1.34 21.80 -8.15
C ASP A 83 -0.57 22.96 -8.80
N MET A 84 0.61 22.71 -9.38
CA MET A 84 1.47 23.75 -9.98
C MET A 84 1.05 24.10 -11.42
N GLU A 85 0.80 23.07 -12.22
CA GLU A 85 0.53 23.18 -13.66
C GLU A 85 -0.98 23.18 -13.98
N LYS A 86 -1.84 23.18 -12.95
CA LYS A 86 -3.31 23.13 -13.05
C LYS A 86 -3.85 21.94 -13.85
N TYR A 87 -3.16 20.80 -13.79
CA TYR A 87 -3.68 19.55 -14.33
C TYR A 87 -4.69 18.91 -13.38
N ASP A 88 -5.55 18.05 -13.92
CA ASP A 88 -6.43 17.23 -13.10
C ASP A 88 -5.64 16.26 -12.23
N LYS A 89 -6.10 16.11 -10.98
CA LYS A 89 -5.54 15.12 -10.05
C LYS A 89 -5.93 13.71 -10.45
N VAL A 90 -5.03 12.76 -10.21
CA VAL A 90 -5.33 11.35 -10.35
C VAL A 90 -6.12 10.88 -9.13
N ILE A 91 -7.26 10.26 -9.38
CA ILE A 91 -8.11 9.64 -8.36
C ILE A 91 -7.89 8.13 -8.34
N LEU A 92 -7.25 7.65 -7.27
CA LEU A 92 -7.06 6.23 -6.99
C LEU A 92 -8.21 5.71 -6.11
N SER A 93 -8.85 4.65 -6.55
CA SER A 93 -9.91 3.95 -5.81
C SER A 93 -9.55 2.49 -5.64
N ILE A 94 -9.59 1.98 -4.40
CA ILE A 94 -9.26 0.59 -4.07
C ILE A 94 -10.41 0.00 -3.27
N ASP A 95 -11.11 -0.96 -3.84
CA ASP A 95 -12.17 -1.71 -3.16
C ASP A 95 -11.58 -2.93 -2.43
N LEU A 96 -11.66 -2.90 -1.10
CA LEU A 96 -11.19 -3.97 -0.22
C LEU A 96 -12.29 -4.99 0.10
N LYS A 97 -13.53 -4.78 -0.35
CA LYS A 97 -14.69 -5.69 -0.18
C LYS A 97 -14.93 -6.18 1.25
N GLY A 98 -14.49 -5.42 2.25
CA GLY A 98 -14.65 -5.76 3.66
C GLY A 98 -13.59 -6.70 4.24
N TYR A 99 -12.62 -7.17 3.44
CA TYR A 99 -11.53 -8.04 3.92
C TYR A 99 -10.63 -7.38 4.95
N GLN A 100 -10.58 -6.05 4.97
CA GLN A 100 -9.86 -5.26 5.97
C GLN A 100 -10.50 -5.27 7.37
N ASN A 101 -11.69 -5.84 7.50
CA ASN A 101 -12.45 -5.90 8.76
C ASN A 101 -12.47 -7.29 9.41
N ARG A 102 -11.96 -8.33 8.74
CA ARG A 102 -12.02 -9.72 9.18
C ARG A 102 -10.65 -10.20 9.71
N ALA A 103 -10.64 -11.12 10.67
CA ALA A 103 -9.44 -11.79 11.15
C ALA A 103 -9.09 -13.04 10.32
N ASN A 104 -7.91 -13.62 10.58
CA ASN A 104 -7.43 -14.95 10.17
C ASN A 104 -7.73 -15.32 8.71
N ASP A 105 -6.72 -15.22 7.82
CA ASP A 105 -6.83 -15.28 6.34
C ASP A 105 -7.39 -14.00 5.69
N ASN A 106 -7.31 -12.90 6.43
CA ASN A 106 -7.71 -11.55 6.06
C ASN A 106 -6.71 -10.55 6.65
N PHE A 107 -7.01 -9.25 6.71
CA PHE A 107 -6.01 -8.29 7.16
C PHE A 107 -5.81 -8.29 8.68
N LYS A 108 -6.83 -8.57 9.50
CA LYS A 108 -6.66 -8.51 10.97
C LYS A 108 -6.03 -9.77 11.54
N TYR A 109 -5.31 -9.61 12.65
CA TYR A 109 -4.81 -10.73 13.44
C TYR A 109 -5.92 -11.31 14.36
N SER A 110 -6.68 -10.44 15.02
CA SER A 110 -7.84 -10.80 15.86
C SER A 110 -9.07 -9.97 15.47
N ASP A 111 -10.28 -10.52 15.67
CA ASP A 111 -11.54 -9.84 15.35
C ASP A 111 -11.73 -8.54 16.15
N SER A 112 -11.21 -8.52 17.38
CA SER A 112 -11.20 -7.35 18.25
C SER A 112 -10.23 -6.25 17.82
N ASP A 113 -9.30 -6.52 16.90
CA ASP A 113 -8.32 -5.53 16.48
C ASP A 113 -9.00 -4.46 15.61
N THR A 114 -8.61 -3.20 15.80
CA THR A 114 -9.03 -2.09 14.95
C THR A 114 -8.36 -2.18 13.58
N SER A 115 -9.12 -1.93 12.50
CA SER A 115 -8.56 -1.91 11.16
C SER A 115 -7.59 -0.74 10.99
N ILE A 116 -6.41 -0.96 10.38
CA ILE A 116 -5.49 0.14 10.01
C ILE A 116 -6.11 1.17 9.04
N PHE A 117 -7.19 0.77 8.36
CA PHE A 117 -7.96 1.60 7.44
C PHE A 117 -9.13 2.34 8.12
N GLN A 118 -9.32 2.19 9.44
CA GLN A 118 -10.38 2.90 10.16
C GLN A 118 -10.26 4.41 9.95
N GLY A 119 -11.38 5.05 9.62
CA GLY A 119 -11.47 6.48 9.33
C GLY A 119 -10.91 6.91 7.97
N LYS A 120 -10.36 6.00 7.16
CA LYS A 120 -9.70 6.29 5.88
C LYS A 120 -10.50 5.84 4.65
N MET A 121 -11.68 5.26 4.86
CA MET A 121 -12.48 4.63 3.81
C MET A 121 -13.96 5.01 3.92
N SER A 122 -14.66 4.88 2.80
CA SER A 122 -16.12 4.88 2.73
C SER A 122 -16.59 3.59 2.05
N ALA A 123 -17.54 2.86 2.65
CA ALA A 123 -18.09 1.62 2.09
C ALA A 123 -17.02 0.58 1.65
N ASN A 124 -15.95 0.39 2.44
CA ASN A 124 -14.79 -0.47 2.15
C ASN A 124 -13.89 -0.02 0.99
N ILE A 125 -14.14 1.17 0.44
CA ILE A 125 -13.36 1.77 -0.63
C ILE A 125 -12.38 2.78 -0.03
N LEU A 126 -11.09 2.52 -0.22
CA LEU A 126 -10.02 3.47 0.05
C LEU A 126 -9.84 4.34 -1.19
N LYS A 127 -10.05 5.65 -1.04
CA LYS A 127 -10.05 6.58 -2.18
C LYS A 127 -9.60 7.99 -1.76
N ASN A 128 -8.83 8.64 -2.63
CA ASN A 128 -8.57 10.09 -2.57
C ASN A 128 -9.61 10.88 -3.37
N THR A 129 -9.55 12.20 -3.25
CA THR A 129 -10.47 13.12 -3.93
C THR A 129 -9.69 14.20 -4.68
N ALA A 130 -10.38 14.98 -5.51
CA ALA A 130 -9.77 16.10 -6.21
C ALA A 130 -9.20 17.17 -5.27
N THR A 131 -9.54 17.14 -3.99
CA THR A 131 -9.10 18.14 -3.00
C THR A 131 -8.24 17.55 -1.88
N SER A 132 -8.11 16.23 -1.77
CA SER A 132 -7.40 15.60 -0.66
C SER A 132 -6.91 14.19 -0.97
N ASP A 133 -5.63 13.97 -0.71
CA ASP A 133 -4.93 12.67 -0.81
C ASP A 133 -4.67 12.01 0.56
N VAL A 134 -5.19 12.58 1.65
CA VAL A 134 -4.88 12.16 3.04
C VAL A 134 -5.07 10.65 3.21
N ASN A 135 -6.21 10.10 2.78
CA ASN A 135 -6.54 8.69 2.97
C ASN A 135 -5.50 7.74 2.38
N ILE A 136 -5.06 7.99 1.14
CA ILE A 136 -4.08 7.12 0.45
C ILE A 136 -2.66 7.38 0.94
N ARG A 137 -2.33 8.62 1.32
CA ARG A 137 -1.04 8.99 1.89
C ARG A 137 -0.82 8.33 3.25
N ASP A 138 -1.83 8.38 4.12
CA ASP A 138 -1.76 7.78 5.45
C ASP A 138 -1.57 6.26 5.34
N VAL A 139 -2.23 5.60 4.38
CA VAL A 139 -2.04 4.16 4.14
C VAL A 139 -0.64 3.85 3.61
N ALA A 140 -0.11 4.68 2.70
CA ALA A 140 1.23 4.51 2.16
C ALA A 140 2.34 4.72 3.22
N ASN A 141 2.05 5.50 4.27
CA ASN A 141 3.00 5.85 5.33
C ASN A 141 2.86 5.01 6.62
N ILE A 142 1.97 4.01 6.67
CA ILE A 142 1.72 3.20 7.88
C ILE A 142 2.99 2.69 8.54
N SER A 143 3.97 2.20 7.77
CA SER A 143 5.23 1.72 8.35
C SER A 143 5.96 2.82 9.12
N ALA A 144 6.13 4.00 8.51
CA ALA A 144 6.80 5.14 9.14
C ALA A 144 6.02 5.63 10.37
N ASP A 145 4.70 5.71 10.27
CA ASP A 145 3.84 6.14 11.37
C ASP A 145 3.92 5.20 12.57
N LEU A 146 3.94 3.88 12.34
CA LEU A 146 4.10 2.87 13.39
C LEU A 146 5.49 2.93 14.05
N ILE A 147 6.55 3.19 13.28
CA ILE A 147 7.90 3.41 13.84
C ILE A 147 7.92 4.66 14.72
N ASN A 148 7.29 5.75 14.28
CA ASN A 148 7.20 6.99 15.04
C ASN A 148 6.38 6.83 16.33
N GLU A 149 5.31 6.02 16.29
CA GLU A 149 4.50 5.69 17.45
C GLU A 149 5.30 4.87 18.48
N LEU A 150 6.09 3.89 18.03
CA LEU A 150 7.04 3.17 18.91
C LEU A 150 8.06 4.10 19.54
N ALA A 151 8.68 4.98 18.75
CA ALA A 151 9.65 5.94 19.25
C ALA A 151 9.03 6.86 20.31
N SER A 152 7.80 7.33 20.09
CA SER A 152 7.05 8.17 21.03
C SER A 152 6.70 7.44 22.33
N ALA A 153 6.54 6.12 22.28
CA ALA A 153 6.38 5.25 23.45
C ALA A 153 7.72 4.89 24.14
N GLY A 154 8.84 5.45 23.70
CA GLY A 154 10.18 5.18 24.25
C GLY A 154 10.82 3.90 23.71
N ILE A 155 10.27 3.30 22.65
CA ILE A 155 10.84 2.14 21.96
C ILE A 155 11.51 2.63 20.66
N SER A 156 12.64 3.32 20.82
CA SER A 156 13.35 3.96 19.70
C SER A 156 14.23 2.97 18.92
N ASN A 157 14.74 3.42 17.77
CA ASN A 157 15.66 2.66 16.90
C ASN A 157 15.07 1.29 16.49
N ILE A 158 13.83 1.30 16.02
CA ILE A 158 13.15 0.16 15.43
C ILE A 158 13.12 0.36 13.92
N SER A 159 13.63 -0.60 13.18
CA SER A 159 13.59 -0.60 11.71
C SER A 159 12.30 -1.24 11.18
N ASP A 160 11.96 -0.94 9.92
CA ASP A 160 10.87 -1.63 9.22
C ASP A 160 11.10 -3.15 9.18
N ALA A 161 12.34 -3.59 9.02
CA ALA A 161 12.70 -5.01 9.06
C ALA A 161 12.40 -5.67 10.42
N GLN A 162 12.61 -4.94 11.52
CA GLN A 162 12.24 -5.43 12.85
C GLN A 162 10.73 -5.50 13.03
N LEU A 163 9.97 -4.51 12.54
CA LEU A 163 8.49 -4.58 12.52
C LEU A 163 7.98 -5.76 11.69
N GLN A 164 8.61 -6.01 10.53
CA GLN A 164 8.30 -7.16 9.69
C GLN A 164 8.58 -8.48 10.41
N ALA A 165 9.72 -8.59 11.11
CA ALA A 165 10.05 -9.77 11.90
C ALA A 165 9.07 -9.99 13.08
N LEU A 166 8.71 -8.93 13.81
CA LEU A 166 7.69 -8.99 14.87
C LEU A 166 6.35 -9.49 14.33
N SER A 167 5.93 -8.95 13.18
CA SER A 167 4.69 -9.36 12.52
C SER A 167 4.74 -10.81 12.03
N ALA A 168 5.90 -11.32 11.61
CA ALA A 168 6.05 -12.70 11.19
C ALA A 168 5.94 -13.67 12.39
N ASP A 169 6.47 -13.26 13.54
CA ASP A 169 6.40 -14.00 14.81
C ASP A 169 5.18 -13.64 15.66
N ILE A 170 4.16 -12.98 15.11
CA ILE A 170 3.03 -12.41 15.87
C ILE A 170 2.33 -13.40 16.79
N GLN A 171 2.28 -14.69 16.43
CA GLN A 171 1.70 -15.77 17.26
C GLN A 171 2.42 -15.95 18.60
N ASN A 172 3.73 -15.67 18.64
CA ASN A 172 4.56 -15.75 19.84
C ASN A 172 4.61 -14.40 20.59
N ILE A 173 4.22 -13.30 19.94
CA ILE A 173 4.27 -11.95 20.50
C ILE A 173 2.93 -11.57 21.14
N ALA A 174 1.83 -11.72 20.39
CA ALA A 174 0.48 -11.31 20.77
C ALA A 174 -0.25 -12.40 21.59
N ILE A 175 0.34 -12.81 22.70
CA ILE A 175 -0.11 -13.96 23.53
C ILE A 175 -1.00 -13.58 24.71
N ASP A 176 -1.40 -12.30 24.85
CA ASP A 176 -2.07 -11.82 26.08
C ASP A 176 -3.43 -12.51 26.33
N SER A 177 -4.13 -12.92 25.28
CA SER A 177 -5.36 -13.75 25.39
C SER A 177 -5.06 -15.15 25.92
N GLN A 178 -3.93 -15.75 25.54
CA GLN A 178 -3.49 -17.04 26.07
C GLN A 178 -3.11 -16.88 27.54
N LEU A 179 -2.34 -15.85 27.89
CA LEU A 179 -1.90 -15.60 29.27
C LEU A 179 -3.07 -15.34 30.22
N SER A 180 -4.16 -14.72 29.74
CA SER A 180 -5.38 -14.49 30.51
C SER A 180 -6.34 -15.68 30.54
N SER A 181 -6.12 -16.71 29.72
CA SER A 181 -6.97 -17.90 29.69
C SER A 181 -6.87 -18.72 30.97
N ASN A 182 -8.02 -19.19 31.48
CA ASN A 182 -8.11 -20.16 32.57
C ASN A 182 -7.95 -21.61 32.09
N ARG A 183 -7.78 -21.82 30.77
CA ARG A 183 -7.70 -23.15 30.16
C ARG A 183 -6.27 -23.71 30.09
N ILE A 184 -5.27 -22.89 30.39
CA ILE A 184 -3.85 -23.27 30.34
C ILE A 184 -3.20 -23.16 31.72
N SER A 185 -2.25 -24.05 31.97
CA SER A 185 -1.56 -24.13 33.26
C SER A 185 -0.62 -22.95 33.51
N THR A 186 -0.23 -22.72 34.77
CA THR A 186 0.79 -21.72 35.12
C THR A 186 2.13 -22.01 34.44
N GLN A 187 2.53 -23.29 34.34
CA GLN A 187 3.75 -23.71 33.66
C GLN A 187 3.70 -23.38 32.17
N GLU A 188 2.56 -23.61 31.52
CA GLU A 188 2.35 -23.28 30.11
C GLU A 188 2.39 -21.76 29.87
N LYS A 189 1.77 -20.96 30.76
CA LYS A 189 1.88 -19.49 30.71
C LYS A 189 3.33 -19.02 30.82
N GLU A 190 4.12 -19.64 31.69
CA GLU A 190 5.52 -19.27 31.85
C GLU A 190 6.35 -19.64 30.62
N SER A 191 6.11 -20.83 30.04
CA SER A 191 6.74 -21.23 28.78
C SER A 191 6.43 -20.24 27.65
N LEU A 192 5.17 -19.79 27.50
CA LEU A 192 4.80 -18.78 26.50
C LEU A 192 5.54 -17.46 26.70
N LYS A 193 5.69 -17.00 27.96
CA LYS A 193 6.47 -15.79 28.26
C LYS A 193 7.95 -15.94 27.95
N THR A 194 8.54 -17.11 28.23
CA THR A 194 9.93 -17.42 27.88
C THR A 194 10.11 -17.33 26.36
N THR A 195 9.25 -18.02 25.59
CA THR A 195 9.29 -17.97 24.12
C THR A 195 9.10 -16.55 23.59
N ARG A 196 8.14 -15.78 24.12
CA ARG A 196 7.98 -14.37 23.73
C ARG A 196 9.26 -13.57 23.98
N THR A 197 9.88 -13.74 25.14
CA THR A 197 11.11 -13.04 25.51
C THR A 197 12.24 -13.39 24.55
N GLU A 198 12.46 -14.66 24.25
CA GLU A 198 13.47 -15.11 23.29
C GLU A 198 13.27 -14.51 21.90
N LYS A 199 12.03 -14.52 21.40
CA LYS A 199 11.68 -13.90 20.11
C LYS A 199 11.97 -12.41 20.10
N LEU A 200 11.56 -11.70 21.15
CA LEU A 200 11.84 -10.27 21.29
C LEU A 200 13.34 -9.98 21.39
N GLN A 201 14.11 -10.78 22.13
CA GLN A 201 15.56 -10.61 22.22
C GLN A 201 16.25 -10.80 20.85
N ASN A 202 15.80 -11.77 20.06
CA ASN A 202 16.33 -12.02 18.72
C ASN A 202 16.01 -10.87 17.75
N ILE A 203 14.83 -10.26 17.86
CA ILE A 203 14.39 -9.20 16.93
C ILE A 203 14.87 -7.82 17.37
N LEU A 204 14.75 -7.48 18.65
CA LEU A 204 15.00 -6.14 19.20
C LEU A 204 16.39 -5.99 19.84
N GLY A 205 17.06 -7.10 20.11
CA GLY A 205 18.27 -7.16 20.93
C GLY A 205 17.97 -7.35 22.42
N LYS A 206 18.85 -8.09 23.10
CA LYS A 206 18.68 -8.55 24.49
C LYS A 206 18.30 -7.43 25.47
N LYS A 207 19.09 -6.35 25.49
CA LYS A 207 18.89 -5.23 26.40
C LYS A 207 17.50 -4.61 26.22
N LYS A 208 17.17 -4.22 24.98
CA LYS A 208 15.90 -3.57 24.67
C LYS A 208 14.70 -4.45 25.06
N ALA A 209 14.74 -5.73 24.70
CA ALA A 209 13.64 -6.65 25.01
C ALA A 209 13.42 -6.83 26.52
N ASN A 210 14.50 -6.89 27.32
CA ASN A 210 14.41 -7.09 28.76
C ASN A 210 13.97 -5.83 29.52
N ASP A 211 14.27 -4.64 28.96
CA ASP A 211 14.00 -3.35 29.61
C ASP A 211 12.58 -2.81 29.29
N LEU A 212 11.77 -3.53 28.49
CA LEU A 212 10.41 -3.11 28.15
C LEU A 212 9.50 -3.09 29.39
N SER A 213 8.94 -1.92 29.71
CA SER A 213 7.85 -1.81 30.68
C SER A 213 6.56 -2.49 30.18
N VAL A 214 5.61 -2.74 31.08
CA VAL A 214 4.29 -3.30 30.73
C VAL A 214 3.57 -2.43 29.70
N SER A 215 3.61 -1.11 29.86
CA SER A 215 2.99 -0.17 28.90
C SER A 215 3.64 -0.27 27.52
N GLN A 216 4.98 -0.29 27.48
CA GLN A 216 5.72 -0.45 26.22
C GLN A 216 5.46 -1.80 25.55
N MET A 217 5.35 -2.88 26.33
CA MET A 217 4.97 -4.19 25.81
C MET A 217 3.59 -4.16 25.15
N ASN A 218 2.60 -3.54 25.81
CA ASN A 218 1.25 -3.38 25.26
C ASN A 218 1.26 -2.60 23.94
N THR A 219 2.00 -1.48 23.89
CA THR A 219 2.17 -0.69 22.67
C THR A 219 2.84 -1.50 21.56
N LEU A 220 3.91 -2.23 21.88
CA LEU A 220 4.63 -3.08 20.94
C LEU A 220 3.73 -4.17 20.34
N VAL A 221 2.93 -4.83 21.17
CA VAL A 221 1.97 -5.86 20.72
C VAL A 221 0.91 -5.24 19.82
N ASN A 222 0.34 -4.08 20.18
CA ASN A 222 -0.65 -3.39 19.35
C ASN A 222 -0.07 -2.97 17.99
N ILE A 223 1.14 -2.42 17.98
CA ILE A 223 1.83 -2.03 16.75
C ILE A 223 2.18 -3.26 15.90
N THR A 224 2.60 -4.35 16.52
CA THR A 224 2.85 -5.63 15.83
C THR A 224 1.59 -6.13 15.12
N LYS A 225 0.43 -6.07 15.79
CA LYS A 225 -0.86 -6.42 15.18
C LYS A 225 -1.23 -5.51 14.00
N ARG A 226 -1.03 -4.19 14.13
CA ARG A 226 -1.28 -3.23 13.03
C ARG A 226 -0.33 -3.44 11.85
N TYR A 227 0.96 -3.70 12.11
CA TYR A 227 1.93 -4.01 11.08
C TYR A 227 1.66 -5.36 10.41
N TYR A 228 1.10 -6.32 11.14
CA TYR A 228 0.56 -7.55 10.54
C TYR A 228 -0.51 -7.24 9.51
N GLN A 229 -1.49 -6.38 9.81
CA GLN A 229 -2.49 -5.98 8.81
C GLN A 229 -1.87 -5.30 7.59
N TYR A 230 -0.87 -4.45 7.81
CA TYR A 230 -0.12 -3.82 6.73
C TYR A 230 0.62 -4.86 5.88
N THR A 231 1.17 -5.91 6.50
CA THR A 231 1.82 -7.02 5.80
C THR A 231 0.82 -7.84 4.99
N GLN A 232 -0.37 -8.12 5.54
CA GLN A 232 -1.44 -8.78 4.79
C GLN A 232 -1.88 -7.93 3.59
N PHE A 233 -2.07 -6.63 3.76
CA PHE A 233 -2.38 -5.72 2.67
C PHE A 233 -1.28 -5.74 1.58
N LYS A 234 0.00 -5.64 1.97
CA LYS A 234 1.14 -5.71 1.04
C LYS A 234 1.16 -7.01 0.21
N ARG A 235 0.72 -8.12 0.79
CA ARG A 235 0.71 -9.46 0.17
C ARG A 235 -0.55 -9.76 -0.63
N ALA A 236 -1.64 -9.06 -0.36
CA ALA A 236 -2.90 -9.27 -1.06
C ALA A 236 -2.79 -8.88 -2.54
N MET A 237 -3.53 -9.61 -3.38
CA MET A 237 -3.57 -9.40 -4.82
C MET A 237 -4.75 -8.51 -5.20
N PHE A 238 -4.51 -7.60 -6.13
CA PHE A 238 -5.49 -6.62 -6.59
C PHE A 238 -5.48 -6.54 -8.10
N LYS A 239 -6.67 -6.55 -8.69
CA LYS A 239 -6.84 -6.35 -10.12
C LYS A 239 -7.12 -4.89 -10.42
N CYS A 240 -6.36 -4.29 -11.34
CA CYS A 240 -6.75 -3.04 -11.95
C CYS A 240 -7.93 -3.31 -12.88
N THR A 241 -9.07 -2.70 -12.58
CA THR A 241 -10.32 -2.89 -13.33
C THR A 241 -10.61 -1.73 -14.28
N GLY A 242 -9.87 -0.63 -14.17
CA GLY A 242 -9.96 0.47 -15.12
C GLY A 242 -8.96 1.58 -14.85
N VAL A 243 -8.57 2.23 -15.94
CA VAL A 243 -7.83 3.49 -15.97
C VAL A 243 -8.69 4.49 -16.74
N GLN A 244 -8.82 5.70 -16.22
CA GLN A 244 -9.67 6.76 -16.78
C GLN A 244 -8.79 7.90 -17.30
N HIS A 245 -9.17 8.46 -18.44
CA HIS A 245 -8.46 9.56 -19.09
C HIS A 245 -9.30 10.83 -19.17
N ASN A 246 -8.65 11.98 -19.11
CA ASN A 246 -9.24 13.25 -19.52
C ASN A 246 -9.32 13.30 -21.05
N THR A 247 -10.44 12.87 -21.61
CA THR A 247 -10.69 12.87 -23.06
C THR A 247 -11.03 14.24 -23.62
N SER A 248 -11.16 15.27 -22.78
CA SER A 248 -11.59 16.62 -23.19
C SER A 248 -10.44 17.62 -23.34
N GLN A 249 -9.24 17.30 -22.85
CA GLN A 249 -8.10 18.23 -22.84
C GLN A 249 -6.81 17.61 -23.40
N ASN A 250 -6.22 16.66 -22.67
CA ASN A 250 -4.83 16.21 -22.90
C ASN A 250 -4.66 14.69 -22.92
N GLY A 251 -5.74 13.92 -22.75
CA GLY A 251 -5.68 12.45 -22.73
C GLY A 251 -4.96 11.89 -21.51
N ARG A 252 -4.68 12.69 -20.49
CA ARG A 252 -3.95 12.23 -19.30
C ARG A 252 -4.79 11.32 -18.43
N VAL A 253 -4.14 10.36 -17.77
CA VAL A 253 -4.78 9.56 -16.73
C VAL A 253 -5.25 10.46 -15.59
N ILE A 254 -6.52 10.34 -15.23
CA ILE A 254 -7.18 11.06 -14.12
C ILE A 254 -7.77 10.10 -13.09
N GLY A 255 -7.77 8.79 -13.34
CA GLY A 255 -8.32 7.84 -12.40
C GLY A 255 -7.82 6.41 -12.58
N MET A 256 -7.77 5.67 -11.48
CA MET A 256 -7.46 4.25 -11.47
C MET A 256 -8.34 3.52 -10.46
N THR A 257 -8.85 2.36 -10.84
CA THR A 257 -9.69 1.53 -9.96
C THR A 257 -9.07 0.16 -9.77
N PHE A 258 -8.85 -0.22 -8.51
CA PHE A 258 -8.39 -1.53 -8.09
C PHE A 258 -9.46 -2.22 -7.26
N VAL A 259 -9.56 -3.53 -7.44
CA VAL A 259 -10.44 -4.39 -6.64
C VAL A 259 -9.61 -5.54 -6.13
N ILE A 260 -9.73 -5.84 -4.83
CA ILE A 260 -9.08 -7.01 -4.25
C ILE A 260 -9.54 -8.30 -4.94
N VAL A 261 -8.59 -9.18 -5.24
CA VAL A 261 -8.86 -10.47 -5.88
C VAL A 261 -9.33 -11.46 -4.82
N GLU A 262 -10.36 -12.21 -5.16
CA GLU A 262 -10.92 -13.26 -4.31
C GLU A 262 -10.61 -14.63 -4.88
N GLU A 263 -10.27 -15.58 -4.01
CA GLU A 263 -10.06 -16.97 -4.34
C GLU A 263 -10.72 -17.83 -3.25
N ASN A 264 -11.69 -18.66 -3.62
CA ASN A 264 -12.47 -19.51 -2.70
C ASN A 264 -13.11 -18.74 -1.53
N GLY A 265 -13.64 -17.53 -1.79
CA GLY A 265 -14.31 -16.68 -0.80
C GLY A 265 -13.38 -15.95 0.18
N LYS A 266 -12.06 -16.04 -0.03
CA LYS A 266 -11.03 -15.33 0.75
C LYS A 266 -10.28 -14.34 -0.14
N ALA A 267 -9.65 -13.34 0.48
CA ALA A 267 -8.71 -12.50 -0.24
C ALA A 267 -7.55 -13.36 -0.77
N LYS A 268 -7.15 -13.15 -2.01
CA LYS A 268 -6.00 -13.83 -2.61
C LYS A 268 -4.72 -13.19 -2.11
N PHE A 269 -3.79 -14.01 -1.64
CA PHE A 269 -2.44 -13.61 -1.23
C PHE A 269 -1.38 -14.34 -2.04
N ASP A 270 -0.19 -13.76 -2.11
CA ASP A 270 1.03 -14.34 -2.69
C ASP A 270 2.18 -14.39 -1.67
#